data_AF-A0A7J9EHJ2-F1
#
_entry.id   AF-A0A7J9EHJ2-F1
#
_cell.length_a   1.000
_cell.length_b   1.000
_cell.length_c   1.000
_cell.angle_alpha   90.00
_cell.angle_beta   90.00
_cell.angle_gamma   90.00
#
_symmetry.space_group_name_H-M   'P 1'
#
loop_
_entity.id
_entity.type
_entity.pdbx_description
1 polymer ?
#
loop_
_entity_poly.entity_id
_entity_poly.type
_entity_poly.pdbx_seq_one_letter_code
_entity_poly.pdbx_strand_id
1 'polypeptide(L)'
;MNDLSNASLTEHQTSFSCKPIPSLAFYTLLPLFFIGLFVSIFILVVVHNAAFFLSFLLLSALVASFLAWNAINWRHHNRSAFMFFLNSFPDSDLRLAREGQLVKVTGVASCGNLSLETSYERVGRCIYASTLLYEYGQFALKPVNVKRSCFQWNLAYCERFSTDFYITDRISGIRAMVKAGSGCKVIPLITDSKLVTTTKQCRVLSPHLTNWLRERNLSADARLLRLEEGYIQEGNTVTVTGMLHKNDEVVTIVQPPELFSTGCLWQKLLLPIDVDGLILAPGCS
;
A
#
# COMPACT_ATOMS: atom_id res chain seq x y z
N MET A 1 20.55 -17.08 16.33
CA MET A 1 20.37 -15.68 15.90
C MET A 1 20.76 -15.66 14.44
N ASN A 2 19.79 -15.80 13.54
CA ASN A 2 20.07 -15.82 12.10
C ASN A 2 20.04 -14.38 11.59
N ASP A 3 21.10 -14.03 10.86
CA ASP A 3 21.36 -12.74 10.25
C ASP A 3 20.27 -12.37 9.21
N LEU A 4 19.23 -11.68 9.69
CA LEU A 4 18.26 -10.93 8.86
C LEU A 4 18.79 -9.54 8.47
N SER A 5 20.01 -9.20 8.90
CA SER A 5 20.67 -7.90 8.70
C SER A 5 20.88 -7.53 7.23
N ASN A 6 20.98 -8.52 6.33
CA ASN A 6 21.20 -8.28 4.91
C ASN A 6 19.94 -7.91 4.10
N ALA A 7 18.74 -7.94 4.70
CA ALA A 7 17.53 -7.42 4.07
C ALA A 7 17.39 -5.89 4.19
N SER A 8 18.20 -5.25 5.04
CA SER A 8 18.05 -3.84 5.41
C SER A 8 18.52 -2.82 4.36
N LEU A 9 19.17 -3.26 3.27
CA LEU A 9 19.81 -2.37 2.30
C LEU A 9 19.06 -2.18 0.97
N THR A 10 17.89 -2.80 0.79
CA THR A 10 17.15 -2.72 -0.49
C THR A 10 15.71 -2.23 -0.36
N GLU A 11 15.40 -1.39 0.64
CA GLU A 11 14.03 -0.92 0.84
C GLU A 11 13.88 0.58 1.11
N HIS A 12 14.73 1.41 0.49
CA HIS A 12 14.49 2.85 0.41
C HIS A 12 13.43 3.26 -0.65
N GLN A 13 12.68 2.29 -1.20
CA GLN A 13 11.74 2.52 -2.32
C GLN A 13 10.37 1.82 -2.21
N THR A 14 9.94 1.29 -1.06
CA THR A 14 8.54 0.84 -0.88
C THR A 14 7.69 1.91 -0.22
N SER A 15 7.82 3.14 -0.71
CA SER A 15 6.64 4.01 -0.78
C SER A 15 5.67 3.26 -1.69
N PHE A 16 4.49 2.93 -1.18
CA PHE A 16 3.33 2.50 -1.97
C PHE A 16 3.10 3.50 -3.12
N SER A 17 3.86 3.35 -4.20
CA SER A 17 3.71 4.12 -5.42
C SER A 17 2.69 3.40 -6.28
N CYS A 18 1.48 3.28 -5.73
CA CYS A 18 0.31 3.15 -6.57
C CYS A 18 0.26 4.44 -7.38
N LYS A 19 0.92 4.46 -8.55
CA LYS A 19 0.80 5.58 -9.49
C LYS A 19 -0.64 5.53 -9.97
N PRO A 20 -1.50 6.46 -9.54
CA PRO A 20 -2.94 6.33 -9.71
C PRO A 20 -3.39 6.54 -11.16
N ILE A 21 -2.48 7.03 -11.99
CA ILE A 21 -2.71 7.30 -13.41
C ILE A 21 -1.50 6.72 -14.13
N PRO A 22 -1.69 5.80 -15.09
CA PRO A 22 -0.59 5.27 -15.87
C PRO A 22 0.12 6.43 -16.55
N SER A 23 1.44 6.50 -16.43
CA SER A 23 2.24 7.58 -17.03
C SER A 23 1.91 7.81 -18.51
N LEU A 24 1.57 6.73 -19.22
CA LEU A 24 1.09 6.72 -20.60
C LEU A 24 -0.14 7.59 -20.84
N ALA A 25 -1.11 7.62 -19.90
CA ALA A 25 -2.32 8.42 -20.05
C ALA A 25 -2.03 9.93 -20.00
N PHE A 26 -1.04 10.37 -19.22
CA PHE A 26 -0.62 11.77 -19.25
C PHE A 26 0.05 12.12 -20.57
N TYR A 27 0.90 11.23 -21.10
CA TYR A 27 1.55 11.41 -22.40
C TYR A 27 0.56 11.46 -23.56
N THR A 28 -0.63 10.86 -23.45
CA THR A 28 -1.67 10.91 -24.49
C THR A 28 -2.67 12.05 -24.28
N LEU A 29 -3.14 12.28 -23.05
CA LEU A 29 -4.14 13.30 -22.75
C LEU A 29 -3.61 14.73 -22.94
N LEU A 30 -2.35 14.97 -22.58
CA LEU A 30 -1.74 16.29 -22.68
C LEU A 30 -1.65 16.82 -24.12
N PRO A 31 -1.09 16.09 -25.11
CA PRO A 31 -1.07 16.55 -26.50
C PRO A 31 -2.49 16.65 -27.09
N LEU A 32 -3.38 15.72 -26.75
CA LEU A 32 -4.78 15.75 -27.21
C LEU A 32 -5.48 17.03 -26.75
N PHE A 33 -5.24 17.45 -25.51
CA PHE A 33 -5.76 18.70 -24.97
C PHE A 33 -5.23 19.91 -25.75
N PHE A 34 -3.92 19.98 -26.02
CA PHE A 34 -3.35 21.11 -26.79
C PHE A 34 -3.87 21.16 -28.23
N ILE A 35 -4.02 20.02 -28.90
CA ILE A 35 -4.60 19.94 -30.25
C ILE A 35 -6.05 20.43 -30.22
N GLY A 36 -6.86 19.94 -29.29
CA GLY A 36 -8.25 20.36 -29.15
C GLY A 36 -8.40 21.84 -28.83
N LEU A 37 -7.52 22.39 -27.98
CA LEU A 37 -7.47 23.81 -27.66
C LEU A 37 -7.11 24.66 -28.88
N PHE A 38 -6.10 24.26 -29.65
CA PHE A 38 -5.71 24.96 -30.88
C PHE A 38 -6.82 25.00 -31.91
N VAL A 39 -7.46 23.85 -32.18
CA VAL A 39 -8.60 23.75 -33.12
C VAL A 39 -9.77 24.61 -32.65
N SER A 40 -10.07 24.59 -31.35
CA SER A 40 -11.18 25.36 -30.78
C SER A 40 -10.94 26.87 -30.87
N ILE A 41 -9.71 27.34 -30.63
CA ILE A 41 -9.32 28.75 -30.78
C ILE A 41 -9.38 29.17 -32.25
N PHE A 42 -8.92 28.32 -33.17
CA PHE A 42 -8.99 28.60 -34.61
C PHE A 42 -10.43 28.80 -35.07
N ILE A 43 -11.35 27.90 -34.69
CA ILE A 43 -12.78 28.03 -35.01
C ILE A 43 -13.36 29.29 -34.39
N LEU A 44 -12.99 29.64 -33.14
CA LEU A 44 -13.43 30.86 -32.49
C LEU A 44 -13.02 32.11 -33.28
N VAL A 45 -11.76 32.20 -33.74
CA VAL A 45 -11.24 33.38 -34.46
C VAL A 45 -11.80 33.47 -35.88
N VAL A 46 -11.91 32.35 -36.59
CA VAL A 46 -12.35 32.35 -38.00
C VAL A 46 -13.86 32.45 -38.11
N VAL A 47 -14.59 31.61 -37.38
CA VAL A 47 -16.05 31.49 -37.48
C VAL A 47 -16.78 32.44 -36.52
N HIS A 48 -16.05 33.07 -35.58
CA HIS A 48 -16.63 33.94 -34.55
C HIS A 48 -17.71 33.24 -33.71
N ASN A 49 -17.61 31.91 -33.57
CA ASN A 49 -18.55 31.09 -32.83
C ASN A 49 -17.91 30.53 -31.55
N ALA A 50 -18.38 31.00 -30.40
CA ALA A 50 -17.87 30.60 -29.09
C ALA A 50 -18.35 29.23 -28.60
N ALA A 51 -19.35 28.63 -29.24
CA ALA A 51 -19.97 27.39 -28.75
C ALA A 51 -18.96 26.23 -28.63
N PHE A 52 -18.10 26.03 -29.64
CA PHE A 52 -17.09 24.97 -29.62
C PHE A 52 -16.04 25.17 -28.53
N PHE A 53 -15.57 26.41 -28.37
CA PHE A 53 -14.59 26.75 -27.34
C PHE A 53 -15.16 26.57 -25.92
N LEU A 54 -16.39 27.02 -25.69
CA LEU A 54 -17.10 26.82 -24.42
C LEU A 54 -17.32 25.33 -24.11
N SER A 55 -17.74 24.54 -25.11
CA SER A 55 -17.91 23.10 -24.97
C SER A 55 -16.60 22.39 -24.64
N PHE A 56 -15.50 22.75 -25.33
CA PHE A 56 -14.18 22.21 -25.07
C PHE A 56 -13.69 22.54 -23.64
N LEU A 57 -13.85 23.80 -23.20
CA LEU A 57 -13.49 24.19 -21.84
C LEU A 57 -14.28 23.40 -20.80
N LEU A 58 -15.59 23.24 -20.99
CA LEU A 58 -16.44 22.46 -20.09
C LEU A 58 -15.99 20.99 -20.02
N LEU A 59 -15.73 20.35 -21.17
CA LEU A 59 -15.23 18.98 -21.21
C LEU A 59 -13.87 18.84 -20.52
N SER A 60 -12.95 19.78 -20.78
CA SER A 60 -11.63 19.77 -20.15
C SER A 60 -11.70 19.95 -18.63
N ALA A 61 -12.60 20.80 -18.13
CA ALA A 61 -12.82 20.99 -16.71
C ALA A 61 -13.38 19.72 -16.04
N LEU A 62 -14.31 19.01 -16.70
CA LEU A 62 -14.82 17.72 -16.22
C LEU A 62 -13.71 16.66 -16.14
N VAL A 63 -12.89 16.53 -17.18
CA VAL A 63 -11.76 15.58 -17.19
C VAL A 63 -10.73 15.94 -16.11
N ALA A 64 -10.36 17.22 -15.99
CA ALA A 64 -9.41 17.68 -14.97
C ALA A 64 -9.94 17.44 -13.54
N SER A 65 -11.23 17.71 -13.30
CA SER A 65 -11.88 17.44 -12.01
C SER A 65 -11.86 15.94 -11.68
N PHE A 66 -12.15 15.08 -12.66
CA PHE A 66 -12.10 13.63 -12.49
C PHE A 66 -10.68 13.12 -12.18
N LEU A 67 -9.66 13.62 -12.88
CA LEU A 67 -8.26 13.26 -12.62
C LEU A 67 -7.79 13.77 -11.25
N ALA A 68 -8.17 15.00 -10.88
CA ALA A 68 -7.87 15.57 -9.56
C ALA A 68 -8.54 14.76 -8.44
N TRP A 69 -9.80 14.36 -8.62
CA TRP A 69 -10.54 13.49 -7.71
C TRP A 69 -9.81 12.16 -7.50
N ASN A 70 -9.39 11.52 -8.60
CA ASN A 70 -8.61 10.28 -8.56
C ASN A 70 -7.27 10.46 -7.84
N ALA A 71 -6.52 11.52 -8.15
CA ALA A 71 -5.22 11.78 -7.53
C ALA A 71 -5.34 12.04 -6.01
N ILE A 72 -6.35 12.82 -5.58
CA ILE A 72 -6.56 13.15 -4.17
C ILE A 72 -7.03 11.92 -3.40
N ASN A 73 -8.00 11.16 -3.94
CA ASN A 73 -8.53 9.98 -3.27
C ASN A 73 -7.49 8.85 -3.19
N TRP A 74 -6.71 8.62 -4.24
CA TRP A 74 -5.60 7.67 -4.12
C TRP A 74 -4.53 8.15 -3.15
N ARG A 75 -4.28 9.45 -3.01
CA ARG A 75 -3.32 9.96 -2.03
C ARG A 75 -3.80 9.82 -0.58
N HIS A 76 -5.08 10.06 -0.31
CA HIS A 76 -5.63 10.07 1.06
C HIS A 76 -6.26 8.74 1.49
N HIS A 77 -6.85 8.00 0.56
CA HIS A 77 -7.70 6.83 0.81
C HIS A 77 -7.24 5.58 0.05
N ASN A 78 -5.97 5.54 -0.44
CA ASN A 78 -5.40 4.40 -1.19
C ASN A 78 -5.90 3.06 -0.66
N ARG A 79 -5.73 2.90 0.65
CA ARG A 79 -6.03 1.67 1.34
C ARG A 79 -7.51 1.36 1.50
N SER A 80 -8.33 2.38 1.75
CA SER A 80 -9.79 2.20 1.88
C SER A 80 -10.41 1.83 0.53
N ALA A 81 -9.99 2.50 -0.54
CA ALA A 81 -10.39 2.16 -1.90
C ALA A 81 -9.98 0.72 -2.28
N PHE A 82 -8.76 0.34 -1.91
CA PHE A 82 -8.25 -0.99 -2.19
C PHE A 82 -8.93 -2.10 -1.35
N MET A 83 -9.23 -1.83 -0.07
CA MET A 83 -10.06 -2.72 0.75
C MET A 83 -11.48 -2.88 0.19
N PHE A 84 -12.06 -1.82 -0.37
CA PHE A 84 -13.36 -1.89 -1.03
C PHE A 84 -13.33 -2.81 -2.26
N PHE A 85 -12.27 -2.73 -3.08
CA PHE A 85 -12.05 -3.66 -4.19
C PHE A 85 -11.96 -5.10 -3.70
N LEU A 86 -11.12 -5.36 -2.69
CA LEU A 86 -10.98 -6.70 -2.12
C LEU A 86 -12.31 -7.24 -1.60
N ASN A 87 -13.10 -6.41 -0.90
CA ASN A 87 -14.40 -6.81 -0.37
C ASN A 87 -15.42 -7.11 -1.47
N SER A 88 -15.26 -6.51 -2.65
CA SER A 88 -16.11 -6.79 -3.81
C SER A 88 -15.76 -8.13 -4.49
N PHE A 89 -14.55 -8.63 -4.30
CA PHE A 89 -14.12 -9.91 -4.84
C PHE A 89 -14.58 -11.06 -3.93
N PRO A 90 -15.30 -12.08 -4.43
CA PRO A 90 -15.78 -13.18 -3.60
C PRO A 90 -14.63 -14.07 -3.14
N ASP A 91 -14.79 -14.66 -1.96
CA ASP A 91 -13.85 -15.66 -1.47
C ASP A 91 -13.93 -16.92 -2.37
N SER A 92 -12.76 -17.42 -2.73
CA SER A 92 -12.57 -18.54 -3.64
C SER A 92 -12.53 -19.84 -2.85
N ASP A 93 -13.32 -20.84 -3.25
CA ASP A 93 -13.23 -22.19 -2.70
C ASP A 93 -11.99 -22.91 -3.25
N LEU A 94 -11.01 -23.18 -2.38
CA LEU A 94 -9.76 -23.86 -2.74
C LEU A 94 -9.97 -25.27 -3.31
N ARG A 95 -11.10 -25.93 -3.05
CA ARG A 95 -11.42 -27.24 -3.62
C ARG A 95 -11.70 -27.16 -5.11
N LEU A 96 -12.40 -26.11 -5.51
CA LEU A 96 -12.90 -25.89 -6.87
C LEU A 96 -11.95 -25.06 -7.73
N ALA A 97 -11.09 -24.26 -7.09
CA ALA A 97 -10.13 -23.41 -7.77
C ALA A 97 -9.12 -24.22 -8.60
N ARG A 98 -8.77 -23.69 -9.78
CA ARG A 98 -7.86 -24.31 -10.73
C ARG A 98 -6.42 -23.85 -10.52
N GLU A 99 -5.49 -24.64 -11.04
CA GLU A 99 -4.08 -24.27 -11.11
C GLU A 99 -3.88 -22.94 -11.85
N GLY A 100 -3.06 -22.05 -11.29
CA GLY A 100 -2.77 -20.73 -11.86
C GLY A 100 -3.89 -19.69 -11.71
N GLN A 101 -5.00 -20.03 -11.03
CA GLN A 101 -6.09 -19.09 -10.82
C GLN A 101 -5.75 -18.07 -9.73
N LEU A 102 -6.10 -16.80 -9.93
CA LEU A 102 -6.08 -15.79 -8.87
C LEU A 102 -7.20 -16.12 -7.87
N VAL A 103 -6.82 -16.36 -6.62
CA VAL A 103 -7.74 -16.73 -5.53
C VAL A 103 -7.69 -15.70 -4.42
N LYS A 104 -8.85 -15.45 -3.82
CA LYS A 104 -8.98 -14.73 -2.55
C LYS A 104 -9.44 -15.71 -1.49
N VAL A 105 -8.66 -15.90 -0.44
CA VAL A 105 -8.95 -16.88 0.61
C VAL A 105 -8.98 -16.17 1.94
N THR A 106 -10.03 -16.41 2.72
CA THR A 106 -10.16 -15.92 4.08
C THR A 106 -10.10 -17.09 5.05
N GLY A 107 -9.25 -17.00 6.06
CA GLY A 107 -8.97 -18.14 6.91
C GLY A 107 -8.13 -17.81 8.14
N VAL A 108 -7.96 -18.78 9.02
CA VAL A 108 -7.10 -18.64 10.21
C VAL A 108 -5.64 -18.84 9.80
N ALA A 109 -4.78 -17.89 10.17
CA ALA A 109 -3.36 -17.96 9.91
C ALA A 109 -2.60 -18.74 10.98
N SER A 110 -1.63 -19.56 10.56
CA SER A 110 -0.69 -20.24 11.44
C SER A 110 0.73 -20.04 10.92
N CYS A 111 1.69 -19.85 11.83
CA CYS A 111 3.08 -19.62 11.46
C CYS A 111 3.64 -20.81 10.67
N GLY A 112 4.52 -20.52 9.72
CA GLY A 112 5.31 -21.53 9.03
C GLY A 112 6.53 -21.94 9.86
N ASN A 113 7.65 -22.15 9.18
CA ASN A 113 8.91 -22.54 9.83
C ASN A 113 9.57 -21.39 10.61
N LEU A 114 9.23 -20.15 10.26
CA LEU A 114 9.73 -18.93 10.89
C LEU A 114 8.55 -18.16 11.47
N SER A 115 8.76 -17.55 12.62
CA SER A 115 7.82 -16.62 13.24
C SER A 115 8.49 -15.26 13.41
N LEU A 116 7.72 -14.20 13.23
CA LEU A 116 8.17 -12.84 13.46
C LEU A 116 7.85 -12.40 14.89
N GLU A 117 8.63 -11.44 15.34
CA GLU A 117 8.41 -10.68 16.56
C GLU A 117 8.32 -9.20 16.18
N THR A 118 7.34 -8.50 16.74
CA THR A 118 7.23 -7.05 16.49
C THR A 118 8.39 -6.30 17.14
N SER A 119 8.70 -5.16 16.57
CA SER A 119 9.93 -4.43 16.86
C SER A 119 9.87 -3.69 18.19
N TYR A 120 8.73 -3.07 18.48
CA TYR A 120 8.57 -2.21 19.65
C TYR A 120 7.78 -2.89 20.78
N GLU A 121 6.60 -3.45 20.49
CA GLU A 121 5.79 -4.17 21.48
C GLU A 121 6.30 -5.58 21.81
N ARG A 122 7.22 -6.13 21.00
CA ARG A 122 7.82 -7.47 21.20
C ARG A 122 6.77 -8.59 21.17
N VAL A 123 5.73 -8.43 20.36
CA VAL A 123 4.68 -9.45 20.17
C VAL A 123 5.23 -10.56 19.27
N GLY A 124 5.35 -11.77 19.81
CA GLY A 124 5.83 -12.93 19.08
C GLY A 124 4.74 -13.70 18.32
N ARG A 125 5.19 -14.66 17.50
CA ARG A 125 4.33 -15.52 16.67
C ARG A 125 3.49 -14.75 15.65
N CYS A 126 4.12 -13.77 15.01
CA CYS A 126 3.49 -13.00 13.94
C CYS A 126 3.86 -13.56 12.56
N ILE A 127 2.90 -13.54 11.63
CA ILE A 127 3.14 -13.87 10.20
C ILE A 127 3.58 -12.62 9.41
N TYR A 128 3.17 -11.44 9.90
CA TYR A 128 3.50 -10.13 9.37
C TYR A 128 3.71 -9.16 10.53
N ALA A 129 4.70 -8.29 10.41
CA ALA A 129 4.95 -7.18 11.31
C ALA A 129 5.43 -5.95 10.53
N SER A 130 4.95 -4.77 10.90
CA SER A 130 5.39 -3.48 10.40
C SER A 130 5.59 -2.50 11.52
N THR A 131 6.64 -1.69 11.41
CA THR A 131 6.90 -0.59 12.34
C THR A 131 7.28 0.64 11.54
N LEU A 132 6.56 1.73 11.80
CA LEU A 132 6.65 2.99 11.08
C LEU A 132 6.98 4.10 12.06
N LEU A 133 8.03 4.85 11.79
CA LEU A 133 8.35 6.07 12.52
C LEU A 133 8.09 7.26 11.62
N TYR A 134 7.22 8.15 12.09
CA TYR A 134 6.98 9.44 11.47
C TYR A 134 7.64 10.55 12.28
N GLU A 135 8.27 11.46 11.57
CA GLU A 135 8.82 12.69 12.11
C GLU A 135 8.02 13.87 11.58
N TYR A 136 7.62 14.78 12.46
CA TYR A 136 6.96 16.00 12.04
C TYR A 136 7.98 17.01 11.54
N GLY A 137 7.80 17.49 10.30
CA GLY A 137 8.66 18.50 9.69
C GLY A 137 8.67 19.79 10.52
N GLN A 138 9.79 20.05 11.21
CA GLN A 138 10.06 21.33 11.86
C GLN A 138 10.60 22.35 10.86
N PHE A 139 10.39 23.64 11.14
CA PHE A 139 10.94 24.73 10.36
C PHE A 139 12.46 24.79 10.58
N ALA A 140 13.24 24.11 9.72
CA ALA A 140 14.69 24.18 9.79
C ALA A 140 15.20 25.29 8.85
N LEU A 141 15.69 26.40 9.43
CA LEU A 141 16.40 27.49 8.73
C LEU A 141 17.80 27.08 8.23
N LYS A 142 18.01 25.81 7.83
CA LYS A 142 19.28 25.34 7.25
C LYS A 142 19.08 24.94 5.78
N PRO A 143 19.83 25.52 4.83
CA PRO A 143 19.62 25.30 3.41
C PRO A 143 20.43 24.08 2.96
N VAL A 144 19.89 22.86 3.12
CA VAL A 144 20.36 21.72 2.33
C VAL A 144 19.19 20.79 2.01
N ASN A 145 18.96 20.63 0.71
CA ASN A 145 18.06 19.73 0.00
C ASN A 145 16.55 20.07 -0.08
N VAL A 146 16.19 20.46 -1.30
CA VAL A 146 14.85 20.78 -1.84
C VAL A 146 13.98 19.51 -1.88
N LYS A 147 13.24 19.21 -0.81
CA LYS A 147 11.95 18.47 -0.84
C LYS A 147 11.27 18.23 0.52
N ARG A 148 11.67 18.90 1.61
CA ARG A 148 10.99 18.73 2.91
C ARG A 148 9.77 19.63 2.97
N SER A 149 8.56 19.04 2.93
CA SER A 149 7.33 19.77 3.18
C SER A 149 7.28 20.22 4.64
N CYS A 150 7.19 21.53 4.85
CA CYS A 150 7.00 22.14 6.16
C CYS A 150 5.59 21.78 6.67
N PHE A 151 5.44 21.44 7.95
CA PHE A 151 4.15 21.14 8.61
C PHE A 151 3.44 19.84 8.20
N GLN A 152 4.19 18.82 7.78
CA GLN A 152 3.65 17.49 7.51
C GLN A 152 4.40 16.40 8.28
N TRP A 153 3.70 15.31 8.59
CA TRP A 153 4.32 14.07 9.06
C TRP A 153 5.05 13.42 7.90
N ASN A 154 6.35 13.22 8.06
CA ASN A 154 7.20 12.55 7.09
C ASN A 154 7.59 11.18 7.64
N LEU A 155 7.51 10.15 6.80
CA LEU A 155 7.97 8.82 7.16
C LEU A 155 9.51 8.85 7.26
N ALA A 156 10.05 8.71 8.47
CA ALA A 156 11.47 8.75 8.75
C ALA A 156 12.11 7.35 8.77
N TYR A 157 11.34 6.34 9.19
CA TYR A 157 11.76 4.95 9.22
C TYR A 157 10.57 4.03 8.93
N CYS A 158 10.83 2.93 8.23
CA CYS A 158 9.85 1.93 7.86
C CYS A 158 10.54 0.58 7.85
N GLU A 159 10.03 -0.36 8.64
CA GLU A 159 10.38 -1.77 8.56
C GLU A 159 9.09 -2.56 8.33
N ARG A 160 9.09 -3.47 7.36
CA ARG A 160 7.98 -4.39 7.10
C ARG A 160 8.56 -5.76 6.84
N PHE A 161 8.07 -6.76 7.56
CA PHE A 161 8.50 -8.13 7.43
C PHE A 161 7.28 -9.04 7.29
N SER A 162 7.41 -10.02 6.42
CA SER A 162 6.46 -11.10 6.24
C SER A 162 7.21 -12.44 6.16
N THR A 163 6.53 -13.50 6.57
CA THR A 163 7.08 -14.86 6.55
C THR A 163 6.17 -15.77 5.75
N ASP A 164 6.69 -16.93 5.33
CA ASP A 164 5.83 -17.99 4.83
C ASP A 164 4.95 -18.50 5.97
N PHE A 165 3.65 -18.62 5.72
CA PHE A 165 2.68 -19.03 6.73
C PHE A 165 1.63 -19.94 6.13
N TYR A 166 0.91 -20.67 6.97
CA TYR A 166 -0.22 -21.47 6.55
C TYR A 166 -1.53 -20.71 6.77
N ILE A 167 -2.44 -20.82 5.82
CA ILE A 167 -3.82 -20.35 5.95
C ILE A 167 -4.75 -21.57 5.90
N THR A 168 -5.68 -21.65 6.85
CA THR A 168 -6.76 -22.65 6.80
C THR A 168 -8.02 -21.98 6.31
N ASP A 169 -8.42 -22.29 5.08
CA ASP A 169 -9.59 -21.68 4.42
C ASP A 169 -10.87 -21.96 5.22
N ARG A 170 -11.63 -20.90 5.52
CA ARG A 170 -12.89 -20.99 6.26
C ARG A 170 -13.97 -21.73 5.47
N ILE A 171 -13.93 -21.67 4.14
CA ILE A 171 -14.95 -22.28 3.28
C ILE A 171 -14.65 -23.77 3.07
N SER A 172 -13.47 -24.08 2.54
CA SER A 172 -13.12 -25.46 2.19
C SER A 172 -12.54 -26.29 3.34
N GLY A 173 -12.00 -25.66 4.37
CA GLY A 173 -11.20 -26.32 5.41
C GLY A 173 -9.80 -26.75 4.94
N ILE A 174 -9.41 -26.48 3.68
CA ILE A 174 -8.09 -26.83 3.15
C ILE A 174 -7.04 -25.91 3.77
N ARG A 175 -5.94 -26.51 4.22
CA ARG A 175 -4.74 -25.79 4.63
C ARG A 175 -3.86 -25.53 3.40
N ALA A 176 -3.64 -24.27 3.09
CA ALA A 176 -2.72 -23.83 2.04
C ALA A 176 -1.50 -23.14 2.64
N MET A 177 -0.33 -23.30 2.00
CA MET A 177 0.88 -22.56 2.33
C MET A 177 0.93 -21.26 1.53
N VAL A 178 1.08 -20.13 2.21
CA VAL A 178 1.24 -18.82 1.59
C VAL A 178 2.72 -18.48 1.54
N LYS A 179 3.24 -18.29 0.33
CA LYS A 179 4.62 -17.85 0.08
C LYS A 179 4.69 -16.33 0.14
N ALA A 180 4.88 -15.81 1.35
CA ALA A 180 4.96 -14.39 1.66
C ALA A 180 6.31 -14.01 2.32
N GLY A 181 7.27 -14.93 2.39
CA GLY A 181 8.60 -14.69 2.95
C GLY A 181 9.52 -13.83 2.09
N SER A 182 10.82 -13.89 2.42
CA SER A 182 11.87 -13.09 1.78
C SER A 182 11.88 -13.25 0.25
N GLY A 183 11.96 -12.12 -0.47
CA GLY A 183 11.96 -12.06 -1.93
C GLY A 183 10.57 -12.02 -2.58
N CYS A 184 9.50 -12.11 -1.79
CA CYS A 184 8.12 -11.94 -2.25
C CYS A 184 7.65 -10.49 -2.11
N LYS A 185 6.97 -9.96 -3.13
CA LYS A 185 6.28 -8.67 -3.03
C LYS A 185 4.95 -8.89 -2.32
N VAL A 186 4.86 -8.37 -1.10
CA VAL A 186 3.63 -8.41 -0.30
C VAL A 186 3.06 -7.01 -0.19
N ILE A 187 1.75 -6.88 -0.42
CA ILE A 187 0.98 -5.66 -0.29
C ILE A 187 0.14 -5.78 0.99
N PRO A 188 0.62 -5.26 2.13
CA PRO A 188 -0.10 -5.33 3.39
C PRO A 188 -1.16 -4.24 3.49
N LEU A 189 -2.39 -4.65 3.80
CA LEU A 189 -3.52 -3.80 4.12
C LEU A 189 -3.87 -3.89 5.61
N ILE A 190 -2.84 -3.89 6.46
CA ILE A 190 -2.93 -4.10 7.93
C ILE A 190 -2.75 -2.78 8.69
N THR A 191 -3.70 -2.43 9.57
CA THR A 191 -3.76 -1.07 10.12
C THR A 191 -2.76 -0.95 11.24
N ASP A 192 -1.82 -0.02 11.10
CA ASP A 192 -0.80 0.23 12.11
C ASP A 192 -1.42 1.00 13.29
N SER A 193 -1.22 0.49 14.50
CA SER A 193 -1.65 1.08 15.76
C SER A 193 -0.68 2.16 16.18
N LYS A 194 -1.20 3.33 16.60
CA LYS A 194 -0.38 4.43 17.13
C LYS A 194 0.05 4.10 18.55
N LEU A 195 1.30 3.69 18.72
CA LEU A 195 1.85 3.30 20.02
C LEU A 195 2.41 4.47 20.80
N VAL A 196 3.17 5.33 20.12
CA VAL A 196 3.82 6.47 20.76
C VAL A 196 3.56 7.72 19.96
N THR A 197 3.14 8.79 20.63
CA THR A 197 3.12 10.14 20.08
C THR A 197 3.79 11.07 21.06
N THR A 198 4.89 11.66 20.63
CA THR A 198 5.59 12.68 21.42
C THR A 198 4.97 14.06 21.15
N THR A 199 4.97 14.93 22.15
CA THR A 199 4.46 16.30 22.02
C THR A 199 5.61 17.30 22.06
N LYS A 200 5.38 18.54 21.61
CA LYS A 200 6.39 19.61 21.64
C LYS A 200 6.88 19.95 23.06
N GLN A 201 6.12 19.57 24.07
CA GLN A 201 6.42 19.83 25.49
C GLN A 201 7.33 18.74 26.09
N CYS A 202 7.41 17.57 25.46
CA CYS A 202 8.29 16.49 25.87
C CYS A 202 9.74 16.81 25.47
N ARG A 203 10.52 17.33 26.42
CA ARG A 203 11.97 17.56 26.23
C ARG A 203 12.81 16.29 26.35
N VAL A 204 12.25 15.19 26.84
CA VAL A 204 12.95 13.92 27.08
C VAL A 204 12.10 12.77 26.52
N LEU A 205 12.71 11.91 25.71
CA LEU A 205 12.09 10.71 25.18
C LEU A 205 12.08 9.59 26.24
N SER A 206 11.15 8.64 26.15
CA SER A 206 11.16 7.49 27.05
C SER A 206 12.46 6.67 26.85
N PRO A 207 13.00 6.04 27.91
CA PRO A 207 14.23 5.26 27.80
C PRO A 207 14.08 4.10 26.81
N HIS A 208 12.90 3.47 26.76
CA HIS A 208 12.57 2.42 25.81
C HIS A 208 12.65 2.90 24.36
N LEU A 209 11.98 4.02 24.03
CA LEU A 209 12.03 4.61 22.68
C LEU A 209 13.44 5.07 22.32
N THR A 210 14.18 5.65 23.27
CA THR A 210 15.56 6.12 23.06
C THR A 210 16.49 4.95 22.71
N ASN A 211 16.38 3.82 23.42
CA ASN A 211 17.17 2.63 23.13
C ASN A 211 16.79 2.05 21.76
N TRP A 212 15.50 1.93 21.48
CA TRP A 212 15.00 1.44 20.19
C TRP A 212 15.49 2.29 19.00
N LEU A 213 15.50 3.62 19.14
CA LEU A 213 16.05 4.55 18.14
C LEU A 213 17.56 4.35 17.96
N ARG A 214 18.30 4.20 19.06
CA ARG A 214 19.77 4.02 19.04
C ARG A 214 20.17 2.70 18.38
N GLU A 215 19.47 1.62 18.66
CA GLU A 215 19.69 0.29 18.02
C GLU A 215 19.56 0.36 16.50
N ARG A 216 18.77 1.31 15.98
CA ARG A 216 18.50 1.52 14.55
C ARG A 216 19.27 2.68 13.93
N ASN A 217 20.26 3.23 14.65
CA ASN A 217 21.05 4.39 14.22
C ASN A 217 20.21 5.63 13.87
N LEU A 218 19.06 5.81 14.53
CA LEU A 218 18.19 6.98 14.37
C LEU A 218 18.52 8.03 15.43
N SER A 219 18.36 9.32 15.09
CA SER A 219 18.57 10.40 16.08
C SER A 219 17.59 10.26 17.25
N ALA A 220 18.15 10.23 18.45
CA ALA A 220 17.45 10.15 19.72
C ALA A 220 17.18 11.54 20.33
N ASP A 221 17.30 12.60 19.53
CA ASP A 221 17.02 13.97 19.98
C ASP A 221 15.52 14.17 20.22
N ALA A 222 15.17 15.00 21.19
CA ALA A 222 13.79 15.31 21.51
C ALA A 222 13.13 16.08 20.34
N ARG A 223 12.17 15.43 19.68
CA ARG A 223 11.40 15.96 18.56
C ARG A 223 10.03 15.30 18.48
N LEU A 224 9.17 15.85 17.62
CA LEU A 224 7.85 15.31 17.34
C LEU A 224 7.96 14.04 16.48
N LEU A 225 8.03 12.92 17.18
CA LEU A 225 7.96 11.56 16.68
C LEU A 225 6.58 10.96 16.91
N ARG A 226 6.15 10.13 15.95
CA ARG A 226 5.04 9.20 16.08
C ARG A 226 5.49 7.82 15.65
N LEU A 227 5.37 6.84 16.54
CA LEU A 227 5.65 5.45 16.26
C LEU A 227 4.33 4.71 16.08
N GLU A 228 4.19 4.02 14.96
CA GLU A 228 3.05 3.17 14.63
C GLU A 228 3.56 1.74 14.39
N GLU A 229 2.82 0.73 14.83
CA GLU A 229 3.16 -0.68 14.65
C GLU A 229 1.92 -1.48 14.27
N GLY A 230 2.05 -2.37 13.29
CA GLY A 230 0.99 -3.25 12.82
C GLY A 230 1.49 -4.68 12.73
N TYR A 231 0.65 -5.65 13.05
CA TYR A 231 1.02 -7.06 12.98
C TYR A 231 -0.19 -7.95 12.76
N ILE A 232 0.06 -9.17 12.26
CA ILE A 232 -0.91 -10.26 12.30
C ILE A 232 -0.28 -11.40 13.09
N GLN A 233 -0.92 -11.74 14.21
CA GLN A 233 -0.52 -12.86 15.04
C GLN A 233 -1.13 -14.17 14.52
N GLU A 234 -0.43 -15.27 14.75
CA GLU A 234 -0.98 -16.62 14.59
C GLU A 234 -2.30 -16.78 15.36
N GLY A 235 -3.27 -17.45 14.74
CA GLY A 235 -4.63 -17.60 15.24
C GLY A 235 -5.57 -16.50 14.77
N ASN A 236 -5.07 -15.38 14.25
CA ASN A 236 -5.93 -14.33 13.68
C ASN A 236 -6.49 -14.74 12.33
N THR A 237 -7.68 -14.23 12.01
CA THR A 237 -8.27 -14.39 10.68
C THR A 237 -7.63 -13.40 9.72
N VAL A 238 -7.20 -13.90 8.57
CA VAL A 238 -6.54 -13.13 7.51
C VAL A 238 -7.20 -13.43 6.17
N THR A 239 -7.18 -12.45 5.29
CA THR A 239 -7.57 -12.60 3.88
C THR A 239 -6.32 -12.44 3.01
N VAL A 240 -6.08 -13.41 2.15
CA VAL A 240 -4.94 -13.45 1.23
C VAL A 240 -5.46 -13.47 -0.19
N THR A 241 -4.90 -12.61 -1.05
CA THR A 241 -5.16 -12.67 -2.50
C THR A 241 -3.85 -12.94 -3.23
N GLY A 242 -3.81 -14.00 -4.01
CA GLY A 242 -2.62 -14.44 -4.74
C GLY A 242 -2.94 -15.52 -5.76
N MET A 243 -1.92 -15.99 -6.46
CA MET A 243 -2.08 -17.05 -7.46
C MET A 243 -2.03 -18.42 -6.78
N LEU A 244 -2.99 -19.27 -7.09
CA LEU A 244 -3.04 -20.64 -6.60
C LEU A 244 -2.07 -21.51 -7.39
N HIS A 245 -1.24 -22.25 -6.66
CA HIS A 245 -0.40 -23.31 -7.19
C HIS A 245 -0.69 -24.60 -6.40
N LYS A 246 -1.21 -25.59 -7.11
CA LYS A 246 -1.82 -26.84 -6.67
C LYS A 246 -1.02 -27.98 -7.30
N ASN A 247 -0.14 -28.54 -6.50
CA ASN A 247 0.46 -29.84 -6.78
C ASN A 247 -0.39 -30.91 -6.08
N ASP A 248 -0.29 -32.18 -6.52
CA ASP A 248 -1.22 -33.26 -6.15
C ASP A 248 -1.48 -33.42 -4.64
N GLU A 249 -0.55 -33.00 -3.78
CA GLU A 249 -0.70 -33.04 -2.31
C GLU A 249 -0.55 -31.67 -1.61
N VAL A 250 -0.09 -30.63 -2.30
CA VAL A 250 0.27 -29.35 -1.66
C VAL A 250 -0.41 -28.19 -2.36
N VAL A 251 -1.24 -27.48 -1.60
CA VAL A 251 -1.85 -26.23 -2.03
C VAL A 251 -0.99 -25.07 -1.53
N THR A 252 -0.50 -24.27 -2.47
CA THR A 252 0.32 -23.10 -2.21
C THR A 252 -0.30 -21.86 -2.85
N ILE A 253 -0.18 -20.71 -2.19
CA ILE A 253 -0.57 -19.41 -2.73
C ILE A 253 0.68 -18.57 -2.84
N VAL A 254 0.96 -18.08 -4.05
CA VAL A 254 2.19 -17.36 -4.39
C VAL A 254 1.87 -15.99 -4.95
N GLN A 255 2.87 -15.11 -5.02
CA GLN A 255 2.74 -13.85 -5.74
C GLN A 255 2.37 -14.11 -7.22
N PRO A 256 1.39 -13.38 -7.79
CA PRO A 256 1.14 -13.44 -9.22
C PRO A 256 2.37 -13.03 -10.04
N PRO A 257 2.70 -13.71 -11.15
CA PRO A 257 3.85 -13.39 -11.99
C PRO A 257 3.60 -12.14 -12.85
N GLU A 258 2.33 -11.85 -13.14
CA GLU A 258 1.89 -10.70 -13.91
C GLU A 258 1.12 -9.72 -13.02
N LEU A 259 1.15 -8.44 -13.41
CA LEU A 259 0.33 -7.42 -12.79
C LEU A 259 -1.14 -7.73 -13.06
N PHE A 260 -1.97 -7.63 -12.03
CA PHE A 260 -3.42 -7.72 -12.19
C PHE A 260 -4.07 -6.39 -11.81
N SER A 261 -5.12 -6.03 -12.55
CA SER A 261 -5.77 -4.73 -12.39
C SER A 261 -6.98 -4.86 -11.46
N THR A 262 -7.21 -3.86 -10.59
CA THR A 262 -8.42 -3.79 -9.75
C THR A 262 -9.71 -3.54 -10.55
N GLY A 263 -9.60 -3.29 -11.86
CA GLY A 263 -10.73 -2.86 -12.69
C GLY A 263 -11.26 -1.48 -12.30
N CYS A 264 -12.24 -0.98 -13.06
CA CYS A 264 -12.85 0.33 -12.78
C CYS A 264 -13.83 0.23 -11.60
N LEU A 265 -13.54 0.94 -10.51
CA LEU A 265 -14.44 1.06 -9.36
C LEU A 265 -15.43 2.22 -9.58
N TRP A 266 -16.39 2.00 -10.48
CA TRP A 266 -17.37 3.02 -10.91
C TRP A 266 -18.14 3.67 -9.76
N GLN A 267 -18.47 2.90 -8.71
CA GLN A 267 -19.19 3.41 -7.53
C GLN A 267 -18.44 4.52 -6.79
N LYS A 268 -17.11 4.59 -6.93
CA LYS A 268 -16.27 5.63 -6.31
C LYS A 268 -15.64 6.57 -7.35
N LEU A 269 -15.95 6.38 -8.64
CA LEU A 269 -15.33 7.09 -9.76
C LEU A 269 -13.79 6.96 -9.73
N LEU A 270 -13.29 5.78 -9.34
CA LEU A 270 -11.86 5.52 -9.26
C LEU A 270 -11.36 4.71 -10.46
N LEU A 271 -10.25 5.17 -11.03
CA LEU A 271 -9.51 4.48 -12.07
C LEU A 271 -8.91 3.16 -11.54
N PRO A 272 -8.76 2.16 -12.42
CA PRO A 272 -8.11 0.90 -12.08
C PRO A 272 -6.67 1.14 -11.63
N ILE A 273 -6.23 0.33 -10.67
CA ILE A 273 -4.83 0.26 -10.24
C ILE A 273 -4.29 -1.13 -10.49
N ASP A 274 -3.07 -1.15 -11.02
CA ASP A 274 -2.33 -2.39 -11.22
C ASP A 274 -1.63 -2.78 -9.91
N VAL A 275 -1.82 -4.04 -9.54
CA VAL A 275 -1.33 -4.64 -8.32
C VAL A 275 -0.16 -5.56 -8.65
N ASP A 276 0.95 -5.33 -7.98
CA ASP A 276 2.21 -6.06 -8.15
C ASP A 276 2.57 -6.79 -6.84
N GLY A 277 2.00 -7.98 -6.65
CA GLY A 277 2.33 -8.84 -5.52
C GLY A 277 1.14 -9.51 -4.86
N LEU A 278 1.44 -10.25 -3.79
CA LEU A 278 0.47 -10.93 -2.95
C LEU A 278 -0.17 -9.94 -1.98
N ILE A 279 -1.49 -9.90 -1.91
CA ILE A 279 -2.21 -8.99 -1.02
C ILE A 279 -2.49 -9.69 0.31
N LEU A 280 -2.20 -9.00 1.41
CA LEU A 280 -2.45 -9.47 2.77
C LEU A 280 -3.35 -8.48 3.51
N ALA A 281 -4.54 -8.90 3.92
CA ALA A 281 -5.52 -8.05 4.61
C ALA A 281 -6.03 -8.72 5.89
N PRO A 282 -6.40 -7.95 6.93
CA PRO A 282 -7.10 -8.52 8.09
C PRO A 282 -8.43 -9.13 7.63
N GLY A 283 -8.77 -10.32 8.14
CA GLY A 283 -10.04 -10.97 7.81
C GLY A 283 -11.22 -10.23 8.46
N CYS A 284 -12.26 -9.94 7.67
CA CYS A 284 -13.55 -9.53 8.22
C CYS A 284 -14.31 -10.80 8.66
N SER A 285 -14.63 -10.88 9.95
CA SER A 285 -15.40 -11.97 10.55
C SER A 285 -16.83 -12.04 10.06
#